data_AF-A0A1C7GQ86-F1
#
_entry.id   AF-A0A1C7GQ86-F1
#
_cell.length_a   1.000
_cell.length_b   1.000
_cell.length_c   1.000
_cell.angle_alpha   90.00
_cell.angle_beta   90.00
_cell.angle_gamma   90.00
#
_symmetry.space_group_name_H-M   'P 1'
#
loop_
_entity.id
_entity.type
_entity.pdbx_description
1 polymer ?
#
loop_
_entity_poly.entity_id
_entity_poly.type
_entity_poly.pdbx_seq_one_letter_code
_entity_poly.pdbx_strand_id
1 'polypeptide(L)'
;MERASQSELLWAYAITRDEYAKRLSEKSLLKAEDLGFIRDRIFELINRGEANIHGPKEEQRLQAVVEKYLYPEADYISLTDIAKRFNPENPSYVIQSWLRSRNTIAFLGQWERENNSNFNEQAFQQLLVDVRSPSYTLTPVRWIERVNAVGIISKRGKNGGTAAHPFIACDFEMWNDVAFRFRVISNLVNSNSCLHYFKTLK
;
A
#
# COMPACT_ATOMS: atom_id res chain seq x y z
N MET A 1 -5.50 -15.47 -10.52
CA MET A 1 -4.75 -14.22 -10.73
C MET A 1 -4.25 -14.21 -12.16
N GLU A 2 -4.37 -13.09 -12.88
CA GLU A 2 -3.84 -12.97 -14.24
C GLU A 2 -2.31 -12.98 -14.24
N ARG A 3 -1.68 -13.39 -15.35
CA ARG A 3 -0.20 -13.36 -15.51
C ARG A 3 0.30 -11.91 -15.44
N ALA A 4 1.46 -11.70 -14.81
CA ALA A 4 2.04 -10.35 -14.71
C ALA A 4 2.32 -9.78 -16.10
N SER A 5 2.06 -8.48 -16.24
CA SER A 5 2.34 -7.76 -17.48
C SER A 5 3.85 -7.63 -17.72
N GLN A 6 4.26 -7.39 -18.98
CA GLN A 6 5.67 -7.21 -19.34
C GLN A 6 6.33 -6.08 -18.52
N SER A 7 5.58 -5.00 -18.26
CA SER A 7 6.01 -3.87 -17.45
C SER A 7 6.22 -4.24 -15.97
N GLU A 8 5.38 -5.11 -15.41
CA GLU A 8 5.52 -5.60 -14.03
C GLU A 8 6.73 -6.51 -13.86
N LEU A 9 7.00 -7.38 -14.84
CA LEU A 9 8.19 -8.23 -14.84
C LEU A 9 9.48 -7.38 -14.92
N LEU A 10 9.47 -6.33 -15.74
CA LEU A 10 10.58 -5.36 -15.83
C LEU A 10 10.81 -4.61 -14.51
N TRP A 11 9.73 -4.21 -13.84
CA TRP A 11 9.78 -3.58 -12.53
C TRP A 11 10.33 -4.51 -11.45
N ALA A 12 9.87 -5.77 -11.40
CA ALA A 12 10.34 -6.76 -10.42
C ALA A 12 11.82 -7.08 -10.61
N TYR A 13 12.27 -7.11 -11.87
CA TYR A 13 13.67 -7.24 -12.23
C TYR A 13 14.50 -6.04 -11.75
N ALA A 14 13.96 -4.82 -11.86
CA ALA A 14 14.59 -3.60 -11.34
C ALA A 14 14.87 -3.68 -9.85
N ILE A 15 13.84 -4.01 -9.08
CA ILE A 15 13.90 -3.98 -7.62
C ILE A 15 14.82 -5.06 -7.08
N THR A 16 14.73 -6.27 -7.60
CA THR A 16 15.61 -7.37 -7.17
C THR A 16 17.08 -7.05 -7.41
N ARG A 17 17.39 -6.31 -8.49
CA ARG A 17 18.76 -5.89 -8.80
C ARG A 17 19.21 -4.65 -8.07
N ASP A 18 18.33 -3.70 -7.78
CA ASP A 18 18.64 -2.57 -6.91
C ASP A 18 18.91 -3.03 -5.46
N GLU A 19 18.12 -3.96 -4.93
CA GLU A 19 18.39 -4.58 -3.63
C GLU A 19 19.71 -5.36 -3.63
N TYR A 20 19.99 -6.10 -4.71
CA TYR A 20 21.24 -6.82 -4.87
C TYR A 20 22.45 -5.87 -5.01
N ALA A 21 22.33 -4.79 -5.76
CA ALA A 21 23.35 -3.76 -5.95
C ALA A 21 23.66 -3.03 -4.63
N LYS A 22 22.64 -2.70 -3.82
CA LYS A 22 22.84 -2.16 -2.46
C LYS A 22 23.66 -3.11 -1.58
N ARG A 23 23.25 -4.39 -1.52
CA ARG A 23 23.98 -5.43 -0.76
C ARG A 23 25.40 -5.67 -1.28
N LEU A 24 25.65 -5.46 -2.58
CA LEU A 24 26.97 -5.53 -3.19
C LEU A 24 27.83 -4.31 -2.89
N SER A 25 27.27 -3.10 -2.90
CA SER A 25 28.00 -1.89 -2.49
C SER A 25 28.39 -1.91 -1.01
N GLU A 26 27.58 -2.56 -0.17
CA GLU A 26 27.87 -2.77 1.25
C GLU A 26 28.98 -3.81 1.49
N LYS A 27 29.23 -4.71 0.51
CA LYS A 27 30.15 -5.85 0.65
C LYS A 27 31.34 -5.85 -0.31
N SER A 28 31.38 -4.98 -1.31
CA SER A 28 32.40 -4.98 -2.39
C SER A 28 32.95 -3.58 -2.69
N LEU A 29 34.10 -3.54 -3.37
CA LEU A 29 34.90 -2.34 -3.72
C LEU A 29 34.31 -1.49 -4.87
N LEU A 30 33.14 -1.83 -5.40
CA LEU A 30 32.53 -1.09 -6.50
C LEU A 30 31.77 0.13 -5.97
N LYS A 31 32.03 1.31 -6.54
CA LYS A 31 31.34 2.54 -6.16
C LYS A 31 29.90 2.50 -6.65
N ALA A 32 29.01 3.18 -5.94
CA ALA A 32 27.58 3.24 -6.27
C ALA A 32 27.30 3.80 -7.68
N GLU A 33 28.18 4.67 -8.18
CA GLU A 33 28.14 5.26 -9.52
C GLU A 33 28.31 4.20 -10.63
N ASP A 34 29.27 3.28 -10.46
CA ASP A 34 29.54 2.21 -11.43
C ASP A 34 28.39 1.19 -11.49
N LEU A 35 27.78 0.90 -10.33
CA LEU A 35 26.61 0.03 -10.24
C LEU A 35 25.37 0.65 -10.91
N GLY A 36 25.20 1.97 -10.79
CA GLY A 36 24.13 2.71 -11.47
C GLY A 36 24.28 2.62 -12.99
N PHE A 37 25.48 2.85 -13.52
CA PHE A 37 25.76 2.75 -14.96
C PHE A 37 25.50 1.33 -15.50
N ILE A 38 25.95 0.29 -14.79
CA ILE A 38 25.72 -1.11 -15.18
C ILE A 38 24.22 -1.43 -15.18
N ARG A 39 23.48 -0.98 -14.16
CA ARG A 39 22.03 -1.17 -14.07
C ARG A 39 21.33 -0.55 -15.28
N ASP A 40 21.60 0.72 -15.55
CA ASP A 40 20.94 1.47 -16.62
C ASP A 40 21.27 0.86 -18.00
N ARG A 41 22.51 0.40 -18.19
CA ARG A 41 22.91 -0.32 -19.40
C ARG A 41 22.16 -1.63 -19.59
N ILE A 42 21.94 -2.39 -18.51
CA ILE A 42 21.17 -3.63 -18.58
C ILE A 42 19.69 -3.34 -18.86
N PHE A 43 19.12 -2.26 -18.30
CA PHE A 43 17.78 -1.81 -18.66
C PHE A 43 17.62 -1.51 -20.14
N GLU A 44 18.58 -0.81 -20.74
CA GLU A 44 18.57 -0.54 -22.18
C GLU A 44 18.60 -1.82 -23.01
N LEU A 45 19.45 -2.78 -22.66
CA LEU A 45 19.57 -4.06 -23.37
C LEU A 45 18.28 -4.89 -23.28
N ILE A 46 17.60 -4.84 -22.14
CA ILE A 46 16.31 -5.49 -21.93
C ILE A 46 15.22 -4.82 -22.77
N ASN A 47 15.13 -3.49 -22.75
CA ASN A 47 14.15 -2.75 -23.54
C ASN A 47 14.33 -2.97 -25.05
N ARG A 48 15.56 -3.23 -25.50
CA ARG A 48 15.88 -3.57 -26.89
C ARG A 48 15.61 -5.05 -27.24
N GLY A 49 15.21 -5.88 -26.27
CA GLY A 49 15.01 -7.31 -26.46
C GLY A 49 16.30 -8.12 -26.63
N GLU A 50 17.46 -7.51 -26.36
CA GLU A 50 18.80 -8.11 -26.51
C GLU A 50 19.22 -8.91 -25.27
N ALA A 51 18.52 -8.76 -24.14
CA ALA A 51 18.69 -9.55 -22.93
C ALA A 51 17.45 -10.42 -22.66
N ASN A 52 17.62 -11.75 -22.64
CA ASN A 52 16.51 -12.71 -22.51
C ASN A 52 16.03 -12.85 -21.05
N ILE A 53 15.27 -11.88 -20.57
CA ILE A 53 14.57 -11.95 -19.27
C ILE A 53 13.19 -12.61 -19.36
N HIS A 54 12.70 -12.86 -20.58
CA HIS A 54 11.42 -13.52 -20.87
C HIS A 54 11.56 -15.03 -21.09
N GLY A 55 12.70 -15.61 -20.70
CA GLY A 55 12.85 -17.05 -20.63
C GLY A 55 11.87 -17.63 -19.61
N PRO A 56 11.27 -18.81 -19.86
CA PRO A 56 10.19 -19.34 -19.01
C PRO A 56 10.58 -19.52 -17.53
N LYS A 57 11.86 -19.72 -17.23
CA LYS A 57 12.40 -19.88 -15.87
C LYS A 57 12.58 -18.55 -15.14
N GLU A 58 13.10 -17.52 -15.82
CA GLU A 58 13.25 -16.16 -15.29
C GLU A 58 11.90 -15.49 -15.13
N GLU A 59 10.98 -15.66 -16.09
CA GLU A 59 9.61 -15.15 -16.02
C GLU A 59 8.87 -15.73 -14.81
N GLN A 60 8.98 -17.03 -14.54
CA GLN A 60 8.40 -17.65 -13.34
C GLN A 60 8.99 -17.08 -12.03
N ARG A 61 10.30 -16.81 -11.99
CA ARG A 61 10.95 -16.19 -10.82
C ARG A 61 10.50 -14.75 -10.61
N LEU A 62 10.43 -13.96 -11.68
CA LEU A 62 10.01 -12.56 -11.64
C LEU A 62 8.52 -12.44 -11.33
N GLN A 63 7.70 -13.35 -11.84
CA GLN A 63 6.28 -13.47 -11.48
C GLN A 63 6.12 -13.62 -9.96
N ALA A 64 6.88 -14.51 -9.31
CA ALA A 64 6.82 -14.66 -7.84
C ALA A 64 7.27 -13.39 -7.09
N VAL A 65 8.17 -12.60 -7.67
CA VAL A 65 8.58 -11.30 -7.12
C VAL A 65 7.50 -10.25 -7.34
N VAL A 66 6.88 -10.20 -8.51
CA VAL A 66 5.70 -9.36 -8.79
C VAL A 66 4.60 -9.68 -7.78
N GLU A 67 4.27 -10.96 -7.62
CA GLU A 67 3.26 -11.39 -6.65
C GLU A 67 3.66 -11.02 -5.23
N LYS A 68 4.92 -11.18 -4.83
CA LYS A 68 5.36 -10.82 -3.48
C LYS A 68 5.37 -9.31 -3.21
N TYR A 69 5.68 -8.47 -4.19
CA TYR A 69 5.97 -7.05 -3.96
C TYR A 69 4.96 -6.08 -4.59
N LEU A 70 4.30 -6.45 -5.68
CA LEU A 70 3.20 -5.69 -6.31
C LEU A 70 1.83 -6.19 -5.88
N TYR A 71 1.69 -7.50 -5.67
CA TYR A 71 0.44 -8.12 -5.23
C TYR A 71 0.61 -8.94 -3.95
N PRO A 72 1.31 -8.43 -2.91
CA PRO A 72 1.47 -9.21 -1.70
C PRO A 72 0.09 -9.67 -1.28
N GLU A 73 -0.08 -10.96 -0.98
CA GLU A 73 -1.18 -11.37 -0.13
C GLU A 73 -0.96 -10.63 1.18
N ALA A 74 -1.59 -9.47 1.27
CA ALA A 74 -1.17 -8.45 2.20
C ALA A 74 -1.71 -8.89 3.55
N ASP A 75 -0.85 -9.54 4.35
CA ASP A 75 -1.17 -9.90 5.71
C ASP A 75 -1.75 -8.65 6.40
N TYR A 76 -3.03 -8.75 6.77
CA TYR A 76 -3.75 -7.61 7.33
C TYR A 76 -3.03 -7.15 8.59
N ILE A 77 -2.76 -5.85 8.67
CA ILE A 77 -2.07 -5.25 9.81
C ILE A 77 -3.10 -4.92 10.89
N SER A 78 -2.83 -5.35 12.12
CA SER A 78 -3.69 -5.09 13.28
C SER A 78 -3.76 -3.59 13.61
N LEU A 79 -4.89 -2.96 13.25
CA LEU A 79 -5.21 -1.59 13.66
C LEU A 79 -5.37 -1.49 15.17
N THR A 80 -5.82 -2.57 15.81
CA THR A 80 -5.94 -2.63 17.27
C THR A 80 -4.57 -2.51 17.95
N ASP A 81 -3.54 -3.17 17.43
CA ASP A 81 -2.20 -3.06 18.02
C ASP A 81 -1.52 -1.71 17.73
N ILE A 82 -1.80 -1.11 16.57
CA ILE A 82 -1.45 0.29 16.29
C ILE A 82 -2.12 1.21 17.32
N ALA A 83 -3.45 1.10 17.47
CA ALA A 83 -4.24 1.94 18.36
C ALA A 83 -3.80 1.85 19.82
N LYS A 84 -3.38 0.66 20.29
CA LYS A 84 -2.87 0.46 21.66
C LYS A 84 -1.64 1.32 21.98
N ARG A 85 -0.83 1.70 20.98
CA ARG A 85 0.32 2.61 21.21
C ARG A 85 -0.12 4.03 21.55
N PHE A 86 -1.31 4.44 21.12
CA PHE A 86 -1.86 5.79 21.32
C PHE A 86 -2.87 5.84 22.46
N ASN A 87 -3.67 4.80 22.64
CA ASN A 87 -4.58 4.64 23.77
C ASN A 87 -4.67 3.16 24.16
N PRO A 88 -3.82 2.70 25.11
CA PRO A 88 -3.82 1.32 25.58
C PRO A 88 -5.16 0.90 26.23
N GLU A 89 -5.84 1.81 26.91
CA GLU A 89 -7.07 1.53 27.66
C GLU A 89 -8.27 1.35 26.74
N ASN A 90 -8.34 2.13 25.66
CA ASN A 90 -9.44 2.06 24.71
C ASN A 90 -8.97 2.18 23.25
N PRO A 91 -8.30 1.15 22.70
CA PRO A 91 -7.84 1.15 21.31
C PRO A 91 -9.02 1.21 20.31
N SER A 92 -10.18 0.67 20.70
CA SER A 92 -11.38 0.70 19.84
C SER A 92 -11.89 2.12 19.59
N TYR A 93 -11.74 3.00 20.58
CA TYR A 93 -12.13 4.41 20.47
C TYR A 93 -11.23 5.18 19.49
N VAL A 94 -9.94 4.83 19.41
CA VAL A 94 -9.00 5.44 18.45
C VAL A 94 -9.43 5.12 17.02
N ILE A 95 -9.73 3.84 16.74
CA ILE A 95 -10.20 3.39 15.42
C ILE A 95 -11.53 4.06 15.06
N GLN A 96 -12.47 4.13 16.00
CA GLN A 96 -13.75 4.83 15.78
C GLN A 96 -13.56 6.33 15.54
N SER A 97 -12.62 6.97 16.23
CA SER A 97 -12.32 8.40 16.04
C SER A 97 -11.74 8.68 14.66
N TRP A 98 -10.87 7.82 14.14
CA TRP A 98 -10.40 7.87 12.75
C TRP A 98 -11.57 7.75 11.76
N LEU A 99 -12.51 6.82 12.00
CA LEU A 99 -13.71 6.64 11.17
C LEU A 99 -14.76 7.76 11.29
N ARG A 100 -14.57 8.80 12.14
CA ARG A 100 -15.42 10.00 12.11
C ARG A 100 -15.03 10.99 11.01
N SER A 101 -13.80 10.90 10.51
CA SER A 101 -13.30 11.80 9.49
C SER A 101 -13.94 11.48 8.13
N ARG A 102 -14.64 12.46 7.54
CA ARG A 102 -15.17 12.32 6.18
C ARG A 102 -14.07 12.05 5.16
N ASN A 103 -12.89 12.62 5.34
CA ASN A 103 -11.74 12.39 4.46
C ASN A 103 -11.26 10.94 4.56
N THR A 104 -11.24 10.38 5.77
CA THR A 104 -10.90 8.97 5.99
C THR A 104 -11.92 8.06 5.32
N ILE A 105 -13.22 8.30 5.50
CA ILE A 105 -14.26 7.48 4.87
C ILE A 105 -14.19 7.58 3.34
N ALA A 106 -13.94 8.77 2.79
CA ALA A 106 -13.76 8.96 1.37
C ALA A 106 -12.53 8.22 0.83
N PHE A 107 -11.42 8.26 1.57
CA PHE A 107 -10.20 7.51 1.26
C PHE A 107 -10.44 6.00 1.27
N LEU A 108 -11.09 5.48 2.30
CA LEU A 108 -11.47 4.07 2.37
C LEU A 108 -12.37 3.67 1.20
N GLY A 109 -13.39 4.48 0.89
CA GLY A 109 -14.25 4.24 -0.26
C GLY A 109 -13.50 4.24 -1.59
N GLN A 110 -12.50 5.11 -1.76
CA GLN A 110 -11.66 5.10 -2.97
C GLN A 110 -10.85 3.80 -3.08
N TRP A 111 -10.22 3.38 -1.97
CA TRP A 111 -9.48 2.12 -1.96
C TRP A 111 -10.40 0.93 -2.31
N GLU A 112 -11.61 0.88 -1.74
CA GLU A 112 -12.56 -0.19 -2.06
C GLU A 112 -12.99 -0.17 -3.54
N ARG A 113 -13.23 0.99 -4.16
CA ARG A 113 -13.56 1.05 -5.60
C ARG A 113 -12.48 0.43 -6.49
N GLU A 114 -11.22 0.64 -6.13
CA GLU A 114 -10.09 0.17 -6.92
C GLU A 114 -9.77 -1.31 -6.67
N ASN A 115 -10.15 -1.85 -5.50
CA ASN A 115 -9.66 -3.15 -5.03
C ASN A 115 -10.78 -4.17 -4.69
N ASN A 116 -12.06 -3.78 -4.73
CA ASN A 116 -13.19 -4.62 -4.31
C ASN A 116 -14.31 -4.61 -5.35
N SER A 117 -14.41 -5.70 -6.12
CA SER A 117 -15.45 -5.87 -7.14
C SER A 117 -16.88 -5.95 -6.57
N ASN A 118 -17.04 -6.22 -5.27
CA ASN A 118 -18.34 -6.36 -4.60
C ASN A 118 -18.73 -5.12 -3.78
N PHE A 119 -17.99 -4.02 -3.91
CA PHE A 119 -18.23 -2.78 -3.18
C PHE A 119 -19.60 -2.18 -3.49
N ASN A 120 -20.37 -1.87 -2.44
CA ASN A 120 -21.70 -1.30 -2.59
C ASN A 120 -21.65 0.23 -2.66
N GLU A 121 -21.45 0.76 -3.88
CA GLU A 121 -21.33 2.20 -4.14
C GLU A 121 -22.58 2.98 -3.71
N GLN A 122 -23.78 2.44 -3.94
CA GLN A 122 -25.02 3.12 -3.56
C GLN A 122 -25.12 3.27 -2.03
N ALA A 123 -24.81 2.21 -1.28
CA ALA A 123 -24.80 2.27 0.18
C ALA A 123 -23.70 3.19 0.72
N PHE A 124 -22.55 3.25 0.03
CA PHE A 124 -21.47 4.17 0.37
C PHE A 124 -21.89 5.64 0.22
N GLN A 125 -22.57 6.00 -0.87
CA GLN A 125 -23.08 7.38 -1.05
C GLN A 125 -24.08 7.76 0.04
N GLN A 126 -24.96 6.84 0.44
CA GLN A 126 -25.86 7.07 1.57
C GLN A 126 -25.08 7.23 2.89
N LEU A 127 -24.06 6.40 3.11
CA LEU A 127 -23.20 6.49 4.30
C LEU A 127 -22.52 7.87 4.41
N LEU A 128 -22.04 8.43 3.30
CA LEU A 128 -21.43 9.77 3.28
C LEU A 128 -22.42 10.90 3.65
N VAL A 129 -23.72 10.69 3.43
CA VAL A 129 -24.76 11.60 3.90
C VAL A 129 -24.96 11.41 5.40
N ASP A 130 -25.11 10.17 5.86
CA ASP A 130 -25.38 9.84 7.27
C ASP A 130 -24.27 10.33 8.22
N VAL A 131 -23.00 10.19 7.82
CA VAL A 131 -21.84 10.59 8.65
C VAL A 131 -21.76 12.11 8.87
N ARG A 132 -22.48 12.92 8.08
CA ARG A 132 -22.57 14.37 8.32
C ARG A 132 -23.30 14.69 9.63
N SER A 133 -24.13 13.77 10.11
CA SER A 133 -24.80 13.93 11.39
C SER A 133 -23.79 13.78 12.54
N PRO A 134 -23.67 14.75 13.47
CA PRO A 134 -22.76 14.67 14.61
C PRO A 134 -23.03 13.47 15.54
N SER A 135 -24.26 12.96 15.56
CA SER A 135 -24.65 11.80 16.35
C SER A 135 -24.31 10.46 15.68
N TYR A 136 -23.91 10.48 14.41
CA TYR A 136 -23.62 9.27 13.67
C TYR A 136 -22.28 8.67 14.10
N THR A 137 -22.32 7.44 14.59
CA THR A 137 -21.11 6.68 14.93
C THR A 137 -20.94 5.53 13.96
N LEU A 138 -19.89 5.61 13.16
CA LEU A 138 -19.43 4.54 12.28
C LEU A 138 -18.45 3.64 13.03
N THR A 139 -18.68 2.33 12.97
CA THR A 139 -17.75 1.32 13.50
C THR A 139 -17.17 0.50 12.35
N PRO A 140 -16.01 -0.15 12.52
CA PRO A 140 -15.43 -1.02 11.48
C PRO A 140 -16.42 -2.08 11.00
N VAL A 141 -17.16 -2.70 11.92
CA VAL A 141 -18.19 -3.71 11.60
C VAL A 141 -19.30 -3.09 10.75
N ARG A 142 -19.83 -1.92 11.13
CA ARG A 142 -20.88 -1.23 10.35
C ARG A 142 -20.38 -0.80 8.97
N TRP A 143 -19.13 -0.38 8.85
CA TRP A 143 -18.50 -0.09 7.55
C TRP A 143 -18.52 -1.34 6.67
N ILE A 144 -17.93 -2.45 7.15
CA ILE A 144 -17.88 -3.74 6.44
C ILE A 144 -19.27 -4.18 5.97
N GLU A 145 -20.23 -4.25 6.89
CA GLU A 145 -21.58 -4.74 6.59
C GLU A 145 -22.34 -3.84 5.62
N ARG A 146 -22.14 -2.52 5.69
CA ARG A 146 -22.95 -1.58 4.91
C ARG A 146 -22.46 -1.43 3.48
N VAL A 147 -21.15 -1.46 3.26
CA VAL A 147 -20.57 -1.21 1.93
C VAL A 147 -19.88 -2.44 1.32
N ASN A 148 -20.02 -3.60 1.96
CA ASN A 148 -19.30 -4.84 1.61
C ASN A 148 -17.78 -4.64 1.57
N ALA A 149 -17.25 -3.82 2.48
CA ALA A 149 -15.81 -3.50 2.48
C ALA A 149 -14.97 -4.75 2.78
N VAL A 150 -13.87 -4.90 2.03
CA VAL A 150 -12.91 -5.98 2.25
C VAL A 150 -11.62 -5.46 2.88
N GLY A 151 -11.26 -4.20 2.68
CA GLY A 151 -9.99 -3.62 3.12
C GLY A 151 -9.82 -3.49 4.63
N ILE A 152 -10.90 -3.67 5.39
CA ILE A 152 -10.89 -3.75 6.85
C ILE A 152 -11.58 -5.06 7.26
N ILE A 153 -10.97 -5.79 8.18
CA ILE A 153 -11.57 -6.96 8.83
C ILE A 153 -11.75 -6.68 10.32
N SER A 154 -12.86 -7.13 10.89
CA SER A 154 -13.14 -6.97 12.32
C SER A 154 -13.71 -8.25 12.89
N LYS A 155 -12.97 -8.88 13.82
CA LYS A 155 -13.38 -10.12 14.50
C LYS A 155 -13.69 -9.82 15.97
N ARG A 156 -14.73 -10.45 16.51
CA ARG A 156 -15.08 -10.38 17.95
C ARG A 156 -14.45 -11.57 18.70
N GLY A 157 -14.17 -11.42 20.00
CA GLY A 157 -13.73 -12.51 20.89
C GLY A 157 -12.30 -12.36 21.45
N LYS A 158 -11.80 -13.42 22.11
CA LYS A 158 -10.52 -13.43 22.86
C LYS A 158 -9.28 -13.16 22.00
N ASN A 159 -9.34 -13.48 20.71
CA ASN A 159 -8.35 -13.13 19.68
C ASN A 159 -8.97 -12.19 18.61
N GLY A 160 -9.98 -11.44 19.01
CA GLY A 160 -10.65 -10.45 18.17
C GLY A 160 -9.82 -9.19 18.03
N GLY A 161 -10.26 -8.31 17.15
CA GLY A 161 -9.57 -7.08 16.81
C GLY A 161 -10.00 -6.58 15.44
N THR A 162 -9.53 -5.40 15.11
CA THR A 162 -9.69 -4.81 13.78
C THR A 162 -8.33 -4.80 13.11
N ALA A 163 -8.26 -5.31 11.89
CA ALA A 163 -7.08 -5.27 11.05
C ALA A 163 -7.45 -4.71 9.68
N ALA A 164 -6.49 -4.21 8.93
CA ALA A 164 -6.73 -3.64 7.62
C ALA A 164 -5.60 -3.98 6.65
N HIS A 165 -5.90 -3.86 5.35
CA HIS A 165 -4.90 -3.90 4.31
C HIS A 165 -3.75 -2.92 4.63
N PRO A 166 -2.47 -3.25 4.37
CA PRO A 166 -1.33 -2.41 4.74
C PRO A 166 -1.41 -0.95 4.27
N PHE A 167 -1.98 -0.71 3.07
CA PHE A 167 -2.20 0.65 2.57
C PHE A 167 -3.14 1.46 3.47
N ILE A 168 -4.23 0.84 3.92
CA ILE A 168 -5.19 1.44 4.84
C ILE A 168 -4.60 1.59 6.24
N ALA A 169 -3.86 0.58 6.72
CA ALA A 169 -3.19 0.64 8.01
C ALA A 169 -2.11 1.74 8.06
N CYS A 170 -1.45 2.02 6.92
CA CYS A 170 -0.52 3.13 6.79
C CYS A 170 -1.22 4.48 6.93
N ASP A 171 -2.38 4.69 6.29
CA ASP A 171 -3.19 5.90 6.51
C ASP A 171 -3.61 6.05 7.97
N PHE A 172 -4.05 4.96 8.61
CA PHE A 172 -4.40 4.98 10.04
C PHE A 172 -3.20 5.37 10.91
N GLU A 173 -2.01 4.83 10.65
CA GLU A 173 -0.78 5.21 11.35
C GLU A 173 -0.48 6.71 11.16
N MET A 174 -0.52 7.19 9.91
CA MET A 174 -0.26 8.59 9.57
C MET A 174 -1.29 9.55 10.19
N TRP A 175 -2.52 9.09 10.41
CA TRP A 175 -3.54 9.86 11.11
C TRP A 175 -3.23 10.01 12.60
N ASN A 176 -2.63 8.99 13.23
CA ASN A 176 -2.30 9.00 14.66
C ASN A 176 -0.91 9.61 14.97
N ASP A 177 0.10 9.37 14.14
CA ASP A 177 1.48 9.84 14.35
C ASP A 177 1.89 10.86 13.27
N VAL A 178 1.90 12.13 13.67
CA VAL A 178 2.29 13.27 12.83
C VAL A 178 3.74 13.15 12.35
N ALA A 179 4.65 12.64 13.18
CA ALA A 179 6.05 12.48 12.81
C ALA A 179 6.22 11.33 11.80
N PHE A 180 5.48 10.23 11.97
CA PHE A 180 5.42 9.17 10.97
C PHE A 180 4.87 9.68 9.64
N ARG A 181 3.76 10.42 9.67
CA ARG A 181 3.19 11.07 8.48
C ARG A 181 4.19 11.96 7.76
N PHE A 182 4.90 12.81 8.49
CA PHE A 182 5.94 13.66 7.91
C PHE A 182 7.02 12.82 7.22
N ARG A 183 7.58 11.81 7.90
CA ARG A 183 8.60 10.93 7.33
C ARG A 183 8.14 10.22 6.04
N VAL A 184 6.92 9.67 6.03
CA VAL A 184 6.36 9.02 4.84
C VAL A 184 6.25 10.01 3.68
N ILE A 185 5.68 11.19 3.90
CA ILE A 185 5.53 12.21 2.85
C ILE A 185 6.89 12.72 2.38
N SER A 186 7.84 13.00 3.29
CA SER A 186 9.19 13.43 2.93
C SER A 186 9.90 12.39 2.06
N ASN A 187 9.80 11.10 2.42
CA ASN A 187 10.38 10.03 1.62
C ASN A 187 9.75 9.93 0.22
N LEU A 188 8.42 10.07 0.13
CA LEU A 188 7.72 10.08 -1.16
C LEU A 188 8.12 11.27 -2.02
N VAL A 189 8.19 12.48 -1.47
CA VAL A 189 8.55 13.70 -2.21
C VAL A 189 10.01 13.69 -2.65
N ASN A 190 10.91 13.17 -1.82
CA ASN A 190 12.34 13.08 -2.12
C ASN A 190 12.67 11.93 -3.09
N SER A 191 11.75 11.00 -3.32
CA SER A 191 11.86 10.03 -4.40
C SER A 191 11.55 10.73 -5.75
N ASN A 192 12.44 10.56 -6.74
CA ASN A 192 12.39 11.28 -8.04
C ASN A 192 11.07 11.13 -8.83
N SER A 193 10.16 10.25 -8.42
CA SER A 193 8.86 9.98 -9.04
C SER A 193 7.79 11.03 -8.71
N CYS A 194 7.78 11.64 -7.52
CA CYS A 194 6.64 12.45 -7.08
C CYS A 194 6.66 13.90 -7.59
N LEU A 195 7.86 14.48 -7.77
CA LEU A 195 8.02 15.86 -8.28
C LEU A 195 7.58 16.02 -9.74
N HIS A 196 7.55 14.93 -10.52
CA HIS A 196 7.07 14.96 -11.91
C HIS A 196 5.55 15.13 -11.99
N TYR A 197 4.81 14.37 -11.16
CA TYR A 197 3.34 14.42 -11.10
C TYR A 197 2.79 15.82 -10.79
N PHE A 198 3.41 16.53 -9.84
CA PHE A 198 3.00 17.90 -9.50
C PHE A 198 3.35 18.94 -10.57
N LYS A 199 4.34 18.68 -11.42
CA LYS A 199 4.70 19.58 -12.54
C LYS A 199 3.75 19.42 -13.73
N THR A 200 3.14 18.24 -13.91
CA THR A 200 2.18 17.96 -14.98
C THR A 200 0.74 18.40 -14.68
N LEU A 201 0.45 18.85 -13.46
CA LEU A 201 -0.86 19.40 -13.07
C LEU A 201 -1.00 20.92 -13.34
N LYS A 202 0.01 21.54 -13.96
CA LYS A 202 -0.02 22.94 -14.41
C LYS A 202 -0.24 23.05 -15.91
#